data_AF-A0A849ENF5-F1
#
_entry.id   AF-A0A849ENF5-F1
#
_cell.length_a   1.000
_cell.length_b   1.000
_cell.length_c   1.000
_cell.angle_alpha   90.00
_cell.angle_beta   90.00
_cell.angle_gamma   90.00
#
_symmetry.space_group_name_H-M   'P 1'
#
loop_
_entity.id
_entity.type
_entity.pdbx_description
1 polymer ?
#
loop_
_entity_poly.entity_id
_entity_poly.type
_entity_poly.pdbx_seq_one_letter_code
_entity_poly.pdbx_strand_id
1 'polypeptide(L)'
;RTLARIEGCLRQGGRVIFMKGPACDEEIEIALTRFGRQYKLVADQAYRIGQTAHRRRLVVFQRLDAPPRSMAARAAQRHPVVTLASEQNSRFKHLKRKLTGRGLKKSETVLMAGARQVNELLVRHPQRCQAWLTHGGQPPPPDHAPAHLAWWQLADPLFQVLDRFGTRSPLLLFQPPDITAWSADEGFPPGCSLLVPFQDPENIGAVIRSAAAFGVVQVILLAESAHPYHPKALRAAGGMTPNVVLRQGPALHQLSRHLPIIALSAEGGDITQKAFPPSFGLLAGLEGKGLPDGWRKAAVRIPILPAVESLNAATATAIALFEWRRHSAFRDAPDSG
;
A
#
# COMPACT_ATOMS: atom_id res chain seq x y z
N ARG A 1 3.42 -5.96 31.43
CA ARG A 1 3.59 -7.41 31.19
C ARG A 1 2.35 -8.24 31.61
N THR A 2 1.63 -7.86 32.67
CA THR A 2 0.53 -8.67 33.22
C THR A 2 -0.72 -8.74 32.34
N LEU A 3 -1.13 -7.64 31.69
CA LEU A 3 -2.26 -7.65 30.74
C LEU A 3 -2.07 -8.64 29.57
N ALA A 4 -0.84 -8.76 29.05
CA ALA A 4 -0.53 -9.73 27.98
C ALA A 4 -0.74 -11.19 28.43
N ARG A 5 -0.50 -11.51 29.70
CA ARG A 5 -0.64 -12.89 30.22
C ARG A 5 -2.10 -13.36 30.32
N ILE A 6 -3.03 -12.42 30.43
CA ILE A 6 -4.46 -12.70 30.63
C ILE A 6 -5.29 -12.40 29.38
N GLU A 7 -4.63 -12.12 28.26
CA GLU A 7 -5.29 -11.73 27.01
C GLU A 7 -6.24 -12.83 26.49
N GLY A 8 -5.99 -14.10 26.82
CA GLY A 8 -6.89 -15.20 26.47
C GLY A 8 -8.02 -15.48 27.48
N CYS A 9 -8.00 -14.83 28.65
CA CYS A 9 -8.82 -15.21 29.81
C CYS A 9 -10.06 -14.32 30.01
N LEU A 10 -10.13 -13.16 29.35
CA LEU A 10 -11.22 -12.20 29.50
C LEU A 10 -12.09 -12.17 28.24
N ARG A 11 -13.40 -12.36 28.41
CA ARG A 11 -14.40 -12.05 27.38
C ARG A 11 -14.49 -10.54 27.14
N GLN A 12 -15.09 -10.13 26.01
CA GLN A 12 -15.44 -8.74 25.77
C GLN A 12 -16.30 -8.18 26.92
N GLY A 13 -15.97 -7.00 27.42
CA GLY A 13 -16.61 -6.40 28.60
C GLY A 13 -16.18 -7.01 29.94
N GLY A 14 -15.40 -8.10 29.94
CA GLY A 14 -14.81 -8.69 31.14
C GLY A 14 -13.83 -7.73 31.81
N ARG A 15 -13.81 -7.76 33.15
CA ARG A 15 -12.95 -6.90 33.96
C ARG A 15 -11.88 -7.74 34.65
N VAL A 16 -10.69 -7.17 34.79
CA VAL A 16 -9.62 -7.69 35.62
C VAL A 16 -9.22 -6.65 36.65
N ILE A 17 -8.93 -7.12 37.86
CA ILE A 17 -8.50 -6.31 38.98
C ILE A 17 -7.03 -6.66 39.26
N PHE A 18 -6.17 -5.66 39.30
CA PHE A 18 -4.79 -5.80 39.74
C PHE A 18 -4.60 -5.12 41.08
N MET A 19 -4.04 -5.85 42.04
CA MET A 19 -3.54 -5.27 43.29
C MET A 19 -2.11 -4.80 43.06
N LYS A 20 -1.88 -3.48 43.14
CA LYS A 20 -0.59 -2.85 42.87
C LYS A 20 -0.08 -2.06 44.07
N GLY A 21 1.22 -1.76 44.06
CA GLY A 21 1.82 -0.80 44.98
C GLY A 21 1.24 0.61 44.76
N PRO A 22 1.49 1.55 45.68
CA PRO A 22 0.93 2.89 45.61
C PRO A 22 1.50 3.72 44.43
N ALA A 23 2.76 3.46 44.05
CA ALA A 23 3.45 4.09 42.93
C ALA A 23 3.35 3.22 41.65
N CYS A 24 2.13 3.04 41.12
CA CYS A 24 1.91 2.24 39.91
C CYS A 24 1.47 3.06 38.69
N ASP A 25 1.52 4.38 38.75
CA ASP A 25 1.09 5.27 37.66
C ASP A 25 1.83 5.01 36.36
N GLU A 26 3.16 4.91 36.41
CA GLU A 26 3.99 4.59 35.24
C GLU A 26 3.62 3.23 34.62
N GLU A 27 3.32 2.23 35.45
CA GLU A 27 2.86 0.92 34.95
C GLU A 27 1.50 1.00 34.26
N ILE A 28 0.59 1.84 34.77
CA ILE A 28 -0.74 2.08 34.19
C ILE A 28 -0.60 2.81 32.85
N GLU A 29 0.24 3.84 32.78
CA GLU A 29 0.50 4.59 31.55
C GLU A 29 1.12 3.69 30.47
N ILE A 30 2.13 2.89 30.82
CA ILE A 30 2.72 1.91 29.90
C ILE A 30 1.67 0.90 29.43
N ALA A 31 0.79 0.45 30.32
CA ALA A 31 -0.29 -0.46 29.98
C ALA A 31 -1.30 0.16 29.01
N LEU A 32 -1.74 1.40 29.26
CA LEU A 32 -2.68 2.13 28.39
C LEU A 32 -2.05 2.46 27.03
N THR A 33 -0.78 2.86 27.02
CA THR A 33 -0.05 3.13 25.77
C THR A 33 0.04 1.87 24.91
N ARG A 34 0.32 0.72 25.53
CA ARG A 34 0.51 -0.54 24.80
C ARG A 34 -0.79 -1.25 24.46
N PHE A 35 -1.79 -1.20 25.32
CA PHE A 35 -3.01 -2.01 25.22
C PHE A 35 -4.31 -1.19 25.16
N GLY A 36 -4.23 0.14 25.04
CA GLY A 36 -5.40 1.04 25.07
C GLY A 36 -6.47 0.78 24.01
N ARG A 37 -6.12 0.08 22.92
CA ARG A 37 -7.09 -0.38 21.91
C ARG A 37 -7.93 -1.58 22.38
N GLN A 38 -7.37 -2.42 23.25
CA GLN A 38 -7.97 -3.67 23.71
C GLN A 38 -8.56 -3.54 25.12
N TYR A 39 -8.03 -2.60 25.93
CA TYR A 39 -8.42 -2.41 27.31
C TYR A 39 -8.58 -0.93 27.63
N LYS A 40 -9.58 -0.61 28.45
CA LYS A 40 -9.72 0.70 29.09
C LYS A 40 -9.55 0.56 30.60
N LEU A 41 -8.96 1.56 31.23
CA LEU A 41 -8.99 1.69 32.69
C LEU A 41 -10.41 2.10 33.11
N VAL A 42 -11.03 1.37 34.03
CA VAL A 42 -12.40 1.65 34.50
C VAL A 42 -12.47 2.00 35.98
N ALA A 43 -11.46 1.63 36.76
CA ALA A 43 -11.33 2.08 38.15
C ALA A 43 -9.87 2.05 38.58
N ASP A 44 -9.52 2.94 39.49
CA ASP A 44 -8.25 3.00 40.18
C ASP A 44 -8.50 3.51 41.59
N GLN A 45 -8.41 2.62 42.57
CA GLN A 45 -8.83 2.90 43.94
C GLN A 45 -7.72 2.61 44.93
N ALA A 46 -7.29 3.63 45.67
CA ALA A 46 -6.35 3.48 46.77
C ALA A 46 -7.00 2.80 47.99
N TYR A 47 -6.27 1.89 48.63
CA TYR A 47 -6.68 1.24 49.87
C TYR A 47 -5.49 0.95 50.78
N ARG A 48 -5.77 0.60 52.04
CA ARG A 48 -4.79 0.11 53.01
C ARG A 48 -5.12 -1.34 53.37
N ILE A 49 -4.10 -2.17 53.56
CA ILE A 49 -4.30 -3.56 53.99
C ILE A 49 -4.54 -3.56 55.51
N GLY A 50 -5.81 -3.69 55.92
CA GLY A 50 -6.18 -3.71 57.35
C GLY A 50 -5.64 -2.50 58.12
N GLN A 51 -5.12 -2.74 59.33
CA GLN A 51 -4.49 -1.70 60.16
C GLN A 51 -3.02 -1.43 59.81
N THR A 52 -2.47 -2.04 58.75
CA THR A 52 -1.05 -1.85 58.40
C THR A 52 -0.79 -0.48 57.76
N ALA A 53 0.49 -0.07 57.74
CA ALA A 53 0.94 1.12 57.00
C ALA A 53 1.01 0.90 55.48
N HIS A 54 0.79 -0.33 55.00
CA HIS A 54 0.92 -0.67 53.59
C HIS A 54 -0.26 -0.12 52.77
N ARG A 55 0.06 0.87 51.93
CA ARG A 55 -0.84 1.44 50.92
C ARG A 55 -0.78 0.62 49.63
N ARG A 56 -1.92 0.43 48.98
CA ARG A 56 -2.08 -0.32 47.73
C ARG A 56 -3.10 0.36 46.83
N ARG A 57 -3.14 -0.04 45.57
CA ARG A 57 -4.15 0.38 44.59
C ARG A 57 -4.81 -0.81 43.93
N LEU A 58 -6.14 -0.76 43.78
CA LEU A 58 -6.94 -1.65 42.95
C LEU A 58 -7.10 -1.00 41.59
N VAL A 59 -6.39 -1.52 40.60
CA VAL A 59 -6.41 -1.03 39.23
C VAL A 59 -7.26 -1.98 38.40
N VAL A 60 -8.36 -1.48 37.85
CA VAL A 60 -9.34 -2.28 37.11
C VAL A 60 -9.33 -1.93 35.64
N PHE A 61 -9.02 -2.92 34.80
CA PHE A 61 -9.12 -2.81 33.35
C PHE A 61 -10.33 -3.58 32.84
N GLN A 62 -11.04 -3.01 31.86
CA GLN A 62 -12.11 -3.68 31.12
C GLN A 62 -11.65 -3.97 29.70
N ARG A 63 -11.84 -5.21 29.25
CA ARG A 63 -11.58 -5.61 27.86
C ARG A 63 -12.64 -5.02 26.92
N LEU A 64 -12.19 -4.43 25.82
CA LEU A 64 -13.02 -3.76 24.82
C LEU A 64 -13.42 -4.66 23.65
N ASP A 65 -12.58 -5.64 23.30
CA ASP A 65 -12.76 -6.56 22.17
C ASP A 65 -12.97 -8.00 22.63
N ALA A 66 -13.33 -8.88 21.69
CA ALA A 66 -13.42 -10.32 21.96
C ALA A 66 -12.02 -10.92 22.14
N PRO A 67 -11.84 -11.95 22.99
CA PRO A 67 -10.54 -12.60 23.17
C PRO A 67 -10.00 -13.19 21.85
N PRO A 68 -8.66 -13.25 21.66
CA PRO A 68 -8.07 -13.68 20.40
C PRO A 68 -8.50 -15.09 19.98
N ARG A 69 -8.63 -16.01 20.95
CA ARG A 69 -9.10 -17.38 20.71
C ARG A 69 -10.54 -17.43 20.20
N SER A 70 -11.46 -16.64 20.74
CA SER A 70 -12.84 -16.62 20.26
C SER A 70 -12.95 -15.98 18.88
N MET A 71 -12.16 -14.92 18.62
CA MET A 71 -12.09 -14.32 17.29
C MET A 71 -11.55 -15.31 16.25
N ALA A 72 -10.46 -16.02 16.59
CA ALA A 72 -9.87 -17.05 15.74
C ALA A 72 -10.83 -18.21 15.48
N ALA A 73 -11.54 -18.71 16.51
CA ALA A 73 -12.52 -19.78 16.35
C ALA A 73 -13.68 -19.35 15.43
N ARG A 74 -14.22 -18.14 15.61
CA ARG A 74 -15.27 -17.58 14.76
C ARG A 74 -14.79 -17.40 13.31
N ALA A 75 -13.56 -16.92 13.12
CA ALA A 75 -12.99 -16.78 11.79
C ALA A 75 -12.74 -18.14 11.13
N ALA A 76 -12.26 -19.14 11.87
CA ALA A 76 -12.04 -20.50 11.37
C ALA A 76 -13.34 -21.21 10.96
N GLN A 77 -14.48 -20.84 11.55
CA GLN A 77 -15.79 -21.33 11.11
C GLN A 77 -16.26 -20.70 9.79
N ARG A 78 -15.77 -19.49 9.47
CA ARG A 78 -16.19 -18.71 8.29
C ARG A 78 -15.26 -18.84 7.10
N HIS A 79 -13.99 -19.16 7.33
CA HIS A 79 -12.94 -19.12 6.32
C HIS A 79 -12.19 -20.45 6.25
N PRO A 80 -11.94 -20.99 5.04
CA PRO A 80 -11.08 -22.17 4.88
C PRO A 80 -9.69 -21.92 5.45
N VAL A 81 -9.30 -22.71 6.47
CA VAL A 81 -8.00 -22.56 7.14
C VAL A 81 -6.95 -23.45 6.48
N VAL A 82 -5.81 -22.87 6.11
CA VAL A 82 -4.65 -23.59 5.53
C VAL A 82 -3.44 -23.35 6.40
N THR A 83 -2.79 -24.42 6.86
CA THR A 83 -1.54 -24.30 7.62
C THR A 83 -0.33 -24.59 6.73
N LEU A 84 0.67 -23.70 6.75
CA LEU A 84 1.90 -23.83 5.99
C LEU A 84 3.09 -23.80 6.94
N ALA A 85 3.76 -24.95 7.10
CA ALA A 85 4.90 -25.10 8.01
C ALA A 85 6.22 -25.48 7.31
N SER A 86 6.21 -25.72 6.00
CA SER A 86 7.39 -26.17 5.23
C SER A 86 7.67 -25.26 4.04
N GLU A 87 8.95 -24.92 3.84
CA GLU A 87 9.43 -24.22 2.64
C GLU A 87 9.25 -25.03 1.37
N GLN A 88 9.18 -26.36 1.49
CA GLN A 88 9.02 -27.25 0.33
C GLN A 88 7.59 -27.26 -0.21
N ASN A 89 6.63 -26.72 0.55
CA ASN A 89 5.24 -26.63 0.16
C ASN A 89 5.07 -25.83 -1.15
N SER A 90 4.31 -26.39 -2.10
CA SER A 90 4.09 -25.79 -3.41
C SER A 90 3.44 -24.41 -3.33
N ARG A 91 2.48 -24.17 -2.41
CA ARG A 91 1.84 -22.86 -2.20
C ARG A 91 2.85 -21.84 -1.70
N PHE A 92 3.70 -22.21 -0.75
CA PHE A 92 4.74 -21.32 -0.24
C PHE A 92 5.77 -20.94 -1.33
N LYS A 93 6.23 -21.93 -2.12
CA LYS A 93 7.09 -21.67 -3.28
C LYS A 93 6.44 -20.71 -4.27
N HIS A 94 5.13 -20.84 -4.54
CA HIS A 94 4.38 -19.90 -5.37
C HIS A 94 4.38 -18.49 -4.78
N LEU A 95 4.13 -18.33 -3.47
CA LEU A 95 4.19 -17.03 -2.80
C LEU A 95 5.57 -16.38 -2.91
N LYS A 96 6.64 -17.16 -2.66
CA LYS A 96 8.02 -16.66 -2.72
C LYS A 96 8.39 -16.10 -4.08
N ARG A 97 7.92 -16.71 -5.18
CA ARG A 97 8.17 -16.21 -6.55
C ARG A 97 7.54 -14.82 -6.80
N LYS A 98 6.39 -14.52 -6.17
CA LYS A 98 5.68 -13.22 -6.31
C LYS A 98 6.45 -12.04 -5.72
N LEU A 99 7.53 -12.29 -4.99
CA LEU A 99 8.40 -11.26 -4.45
C LEU A 99 9.34 -10.64 -5.50
N THR A 100 9.36 -11.17 -6.73
CA THR A 100 10.26 -10.75 -7.81
C THR A 100 9.49 -10.37 -9.07
N GLY A 101 10.01 -9.45 -9.87
CA GLY A 101 9.37 -9.04 -11.13
C GLY A 101 9.17 -10.21 -12.11
N ARG A 102 10.15 -11.13 -12.21
CA ARG A 102 10.06 -12.32 -13.08
C ARG A 102 8.95 -13.28 -12.65
N GLY A 103 8.80 -13.51 -11.35
CA GLY A 103 7.75 -14.38 -10.83
C GLY A 103 6.36 -13.77 -10.97
N LEU A 104 6.25 -12.44 -10.96
CA LEU A 104 4.98 -11.73 -11.14
C LEU A 104 4.43 -11.81 -12.56
N LYS A 105 5.28 -11.76 -13.60
CA LYS A 105 4.85 -11.87 -15.00
C LYS A 105 4.08 -13.16 -15.33
N LYS A 106 4.24 -14.22 -14.53
CA LYS A 106 3.60 -15.53 -14.71
C LYS A 106 2.57 -15.83 -13.63
N SER A 107 2.08 -14.80 -12.95
CA SER A 107 1.31 -14.94 -11.72
C SER A 107 0.04 -14.10 -11.77
N GLU A 108 -1.09 -14.78 -11.60
CA GLU A 108 -2.42 -14.15 -11.53
C GLU A 108 -2.70 -13.49 -10.19
N THR A 109 -1.84 -13.68 -9.19
CA THR A 109 -2.01 -13.10 -7.85
C THR A 109 -0.74 -12.45 -7.34
N VAL A 110 -0.93 -11.47 -6.46
CA VAL A 110 0.10 -10.60 -5.92
C VAL A 110 -0.06 -10.50 -4.40
N LEU A 111 1.04 -10.20 -3.71
CA LEU A 111 1.06 -10.10 -2.25
C LEU A 111 1.12 -8.63 -1.82
N MET A 112 0.14 -8.21 -1.03
CA MET A 112 0.11 -6.90 -0.39
C MET A 112 0.60 -7.00 1.06
N ALA A 113 1.51 -6.10 1.43
CA ALA A 113 2.00 -5.94 2.80
C ALA A 113 1.63 -4.56 3.35
N GLY A 114 1.50 -4.47 4.67
CA GLY A 114 1.17 -3.23 5.38
C GLY A 114 -0.30 -3.17 5.78
N ALA A 115 -0.53 -3.11 7.10
CA ALA A 115 -1.86 -3.20 7.70
C ALA A 115 -2.89 -2.24 7.07
N ARG A 116 -2.50 -0.99 6.79
CA ARG A 116 -3.39 0.00 6.19
C ARG A 116 -3.79 -0.40 4.76
N GLN A 117 -2.81 -0.69 3.91
CA GLN A 117 -3.05 -1.04 2.51
C GLN A 117 -3.83 -2.35 2.38
N VAL A 118 -3.51 -3.33 3.22
CA VAL A 118 -4.23 -4.61 3.30
C VAL A 118 -5.71 -4.39 3.64
N ASN A 119 -6.01 -3.58 4.66
CA ASN A 119 -7.39 -3.30 5.05
C ASN A 119 -8.13 -2.48 3.99
N GLU A 120 -7.50 -1.44 3.43
CA GLU A 120 -8.09 -0.63 2.37
C GLU A 120 -8.44 -1.47 1.14
N LEU A 121 -7.55 -2.40 0.76
CA LEU A 121 -7.80 -3.31 -0.36
C LEU A 121 -8.93 -4.29 -0.07
N LEU A 122 -8.98 -4.86 1.14
CA LEU A 122 -10.04 -5.76 1.56
C LEU A 122 -11.42 -5.10 1.52
N VAL A 123 -11.50 -3.82 1.92
CA VAL A 123 -12.75 -3.05 1.92
C VAL A 123 -13.15 -2.61 0.52
N ARG A 124 -12.20 -2.09 -0.29
CA ARG A 124 -12.52 -1.53 -1.61
C ARG A 124 -12.69 -2.59 -2.69
N HIS A 125 -11.96 -3.71 -2.58
CA HIS A 125 -11.91 -4.76 -3.59
C HIS A 125 -12.07 -6.16 -2.98
N PRO A 126 -13.16 -6.43 -2.21
CA PRO A 126 -13.31 -7.69 -1.47
C PRO A 126 -13.30 -8.91 -2.40
N GLN A 127 -13.89 -8.83 -3.58
CA GLN A 127 -13.95 -9.95 -4.54
C GLN A 127 -12.59 -10.32 -5.15
N ARG A 128 -11.58 -9.45 -5.03
CA ARG A 128 -10.22 -9.71 -5.51
C ARG A 128 -9.35 -10.38 -4.45
N CYS A 129 -9.81 -10.46 -3.20
CA CYS A 129 -9.03 -10.93 -2.07
C CYS A 129 -9.12 -12.45 -1.94
N GLN A 130 -7.99 -13.15 -2.09
CA GLN A 130 -7.98 -14.62 -2.13
C GLN A 130 -7.57 -15.26 -0.81
N ALA A 131 -6.54 -14.72 -0.15
CA ALA A 131 -6.09 -15.27 1.13
C ALA A 131 -5.56 -14.21 2.08
N TRP A 132 -5.94 -14.33 3.35
CA TRP A 132 -5.39 -13.61 4.50
C TRP A 132 -4.25 -14.43 5.10
N LEU A 133 -3.03 -13.90 5.09
CA LEU A 133 -1.85 -14.61 5.55
C LEU A 133 -1.41 -14.06 6.91
N THR A 134 -1.27 -14.94 7.88
CA THR A 134 -0.86 -14.62 9.25
C THR A 134 0.24 -15.56 9.73
N HIS A 135 1.00 -15.13 10.74
CA HIS A 135 1.82 -16.02 11.56
C HIS A 135 1.42 -15.95 13.04
N GLY A 136 2.08 -16.72 13.90
CA GLY A 136 1.67 -16.97 15.30
C GLY A 136 1.10 -15.75 16.04
N GLY A 137 -0.15 -15.87 16.50
CA GLY A 137 -0.80 -14.86 17.34
C GLY A 137 -1.26 -13.58 16.63
N GLN A 138 -1.01 -13.42 15.32
CA GLN A 138 -1.58 -12.32 14.54
C GLN A 138 -3.11 -12.42 14.45
N PRO A 139 -3.80 -11.28 14.27
CA PRO A 139 -5.25 -11.27 14.19
C PRO A 139 -5.76 -12.09 12.99
N PRO A 140 -6.86 -12.86 13.17
CA PRO A 140 -7.52 -13.57 12.08
C PRO A 140 -8.10 -12.60 11.04
N PRO A 141 -8.65 -13.08 9.91
CA PRO A 141 -9.43 -12.25 9.01
C PRO A 141 -10.49 -11.44 9.78
N PRO A 142 -10.69 -10.16 9.47
CA PRO A 142 -11.67 -9.33 10.17
C PRO A 142 -13.11 -9.79 9.85
N ASP A 143 -14.08 -9.43 10.70
CA ASP A 143 -15.46 -9.91 10.54
C ASP A 143 -16.15 -9.47 9.24
N HIS A 144 -15.70 -8.38 8.62
CA HIS A 144 -16.21 -7.91 7.33
C HIS A 144 -15.49 -8.56 6.13
N ALA A 145 -14.56 -9.49 6.37
CA ALA A 145 -13.89 -10.23 5.31
C ALA A 145 -14.90 -11.07 4.52
N PRO A 146 -14.73 -11.18 3.18
CA PRO A 146 -15.64 -11.94 2.34
C PRO A 146 -15.52 -13.44 2.63
N ALA A 147 -16.63 -14.17 2.55
CA ALA A 147 -16.70 -15.58 2.93
C ALA A 147 -15.76 -16.50 2.12
N HIS A 148 -15.44 -16.14 0.87
CA HIS A 148 -14.53 -16.91 0.03
C HIS A 148 -13.04 -16.75 0.41
N LEU A 149 -12.70 -15.77 1.26
CA LEU A 149 -11.32 -15.51 1.66
C LEU A 149 -10.78 -16.71 2.44
N ALA A 150 -9.67 -17.29 1.99
CA ALA A 150 -8.98 -18.33 2.74
C ALA A 150 -8.12 -17.71 3.86
N TRP A 151 -7.97 -18.40 4.98
CA TRP A 151 -7.07 -17.99 6.06
C TRP A 151 -5.83 -18.88 6.09
N TRP A 152 -4.69 -18.34 5.70
CA TRP A 152 -3.42 -19.06 5.64
C TRP A 152 -2.58 -18.72 6.88
N GLN A 153 -2.30 -19.74 7.68
CA GLN A 153 -1.47 -19.65 8.88
C GLN A 153 -0.09 -20.22 8.57
N LEU A 154 0.93 -19.36 8.61
CA LEU A 154 2.30 -19.70 8.28
C LEU A 154 3.13 -19.85 9.55
N ALA A 155 4.07 -20.79 9.55
CA ALA A 155 5.16 -20.78 10.53
C ALA A 155 5.97 -19.48 10.42
N ASP A 156 6.44 -18.97 11.56
CA ASP A 156 7.12 -17.67 11.65
C ASP A 156 8.28 -17.49 10.63
N PRO A 157 9.18 -18.47 10.41
CA PRO A 157 10.25 -18.31 9.42
C PRO A 157 9.72 -18.11 7.99
N LEU A 158 8.63 -18.79 7.63
CA LEU A 158 8.02 -18.66 6.31
C LEU A 158 7.40 -17.27 6.13
N PHE A 159 6.71 -16.78 7.15
CA PHE A 159 6.10 -15.46 7.11
C PHE A 159 7.14 -14.35 6.95
N GLN A 160 8.25 -14.43 7.68
CA GLN A 160 9.34 -13.45 7.61
C GLN A 160 9.93 -13.32 6.19
N VAL A 161 10.00 -14.43 5.44
CA VAL A 161 10.43 -14.40 4.03
C VAL A 161 9.45 -13.60 3.15
N LEU A 162 8.15 -13.69 3.43
CA LEU A 162 7.12 -13.00 2.65
C LEU A 162 6.96 -11.53 3.05
N ASP A 163 7.07 -11.22 4.34
CA ASP A 163 7.01 -9.88 4.90
C ASP A 163 8.35 -9.14 4.73
N ARG A 164 8.73 -8.90 3.47
CA ARG A 164 10.03 -8.29 3.12
C ARG A 164 10.32 -6.94 3.76
N PHE A 165 9.29 -6.26 4.25
CA PHE A 165 9.39 -4.94 4.85
C PHE A 165 9.31 -4.98 6.39
N GLY A 166 9.21 -6.16 6.99
CA GLY A 166 9.13 -6.34 8.43
C GLY A 166 7.92 -5.64 9.04
N THR A 167 6.79 -5.62 8.32
CA THR A 167 5.55 -4.98 8.78
C THR A 167 4.98 -5.65 10.02
N ARG A 168 5.24 -6.95 10.22
CA ARG A 168 4.70 -7.79 11.29
C ARG A 168 3.18 -7.70 11.38
N SER A 169 2.54 -7.41 10.26
CA SER A 169 1.08 -7.32 10.10
C SER A 169 0.62 -8.33 9.06
N PRO A 170 -0.64 -8.81 9.12
CA PRO A 170 -1.15 -9.75 8.13
C PRO A 170 -0.90 -9.29 6.69
N LEU A 171 -0.61 -10.25 5.81
CA LEU A 171 -0.43 -10.01 4.38
C LEU A 171 -1.69 -10.45 3.63
N LEU A 172 -1.93 -9.87 2.46
CA LEU A 172 -3.11 -10.18 1.65
C LEU A 172 -2.68 -10.66 0.27
N LEU A 173 -3.06 -11.88 -0.08
CA LEU A 173 -2.96 -12.39 -1.44
C LEU A 173 -4.21 -11.95 -2.20
N PHE A 174 -4.02 -11.25 -3.31
CA PHE A 174 -5.13 -10.76 -4.12
C PHE A 174 -4.87 -10.92 -5.62
N GLN A 175 -5.93 -10.91 -6.41
CA GLN A 175 -5.90 -10.89 -7.86
C GLN A 175 -5.95 -9.45 -8.38
N PRO A 176 -4.88 -8.95 -9.02
CA PRO A 176 -4.88 -7.59 -9.53
C PRO A 176 -5.86 -7.45 -10.70
N PRO A 177 -6.33 -6.23 -11.01
CA PRO A 177 -6.93 -5.93 -12.32
C PRO A 177 -6.00 -6.32 -13.47
N ASP A 178 -6.59 -6.75 -14.57
CA ASP A 178 -5.84 -7.11 -15.78
C ASP A 178 -5.15 -5.88 -16.37
N ILE A 179 -3.93 -6.08 -16.86
CA ILE A 179 -3.18 -5.06 -17.60
C ILE A 179 -3.36 -5.36 -19.08
N THR A 180 -4.25 -4.63 -19.75
CA THR A 180 -4.53 -4.84 -21.17
C THR A 180 -3.48 -4.16 -22.03
N ALA A 181 -3.19 -4.72 -23.21
CA ALA A 181 -2.31 -4.08 -24.18
C ALA A 181 -2.90 -2.73 -24.64
N TRP A 182 -2.04 -1.76 -24.90
CA TRP A 182 -2.39 -0.51 -25.57
C TRP A 182 -1.60 -0.42 -26.88
N SER A 183 -2.28 -0.05 -27.97
CA SER A 183 -1.64 0.25 -29.26
C SER A 183 -1.72 1.73 -29.60
N ALA A 184 -0.80 2.19 -30.46
CA ALA A 184 -0.80 3.57 -30.91
C ALA A 184 -2.06 3.95 -31.71
N ASP A 185 -2.69 2.98 -32.37
CA ASP A 185 -3.90 3.20 -33.18
C ASP A 185 -5.14 3.55 -32.33
N GLU A 186 -5.14 3.15 -31.05
CA GLU A 186 -6.17 3.56 -30.09
C GLU A 186 -6.08 5.05 -29.73
N GLY A 187 -4.93 5.69 -29.97
CA GLY A 187 -4.65 7.05 -29.54
C GLY A 187 -4.70 7.21 -28.02
N PHE A 188 -5.11 8.39 -27.56
CA PHE A 188 -5.29 8.69 -26.14
C PHE A 188 -6.72 9.16 -25.86
N PRO A 189 -7.36 8.68 -24.77
CA PRO A 189 -8.63 9.22 -24.31
C PRO A 189 -8.49 10.69 -23.87
N PRO A 190 -9.61 11.42 -23.75
CA PRO A 190 -9.62 12.77 -23.19
C PRO A 190 -8.92 12.83 -21.83
N GLY A 191 -7.93 13.72 -21.72
CA GLY A 191 -7.05 13.89 -20.56
C GLY A 191 -5.61 13.43 -20.81
N CYS A 192 -4.90 13.16 -19.71
CA CYS A 192 -3.52 12.70 -19.73
C CYS A 192 -3.46 11.17 -19.67
N SER A 193 -2.78 10.56 -20.64
CA SER A 193 -2.25 9.19 -20.56
C SER A 193 -0.77 9.25 -20.18
N LEU A 194 -0.37 8.67 -19.05
CA LEU A 194 1.02 8.70 -18.60
C LEU A 194 1.79 7.51 -19.19
N LEU A 195 2.83 7.77 -19.98
CA LEU A 195 3.74 6.75 -20.50
C LEU A 195 4.97 6.63 -19.61
N VAL A 196 5.20 5.45 -19.06
CA VAL A 196 6.23 5.21 -18.05
C VAL A 196 7.24 4.19 -18.57
N PRO A 197 8.54 4.52 -18.65
CA PRO A 197 9.61 3.58 -19.01
C PRO A 197 10.51 3.16 -17.82
N PHE A 198 10.03 3.27 -16.58
CA PHE A 198 10.91 3.17 -15.41
C PHE A 198 11.28 1.73 -15.05
N GLN A 199 12.57 1.47 -14.89
CA GLN A 199 13.09 0.16 -14.50
C GLN A 199 13.10 -0.06 -12.98
N ASP A 200 13.10 1.02 -12.18
CA ASP A 200 13.00 0.92 -10.73
C ASP A 200 11.54 0.79 -10.27
N PRO A 201 11.16 -0.32 -9.60
CA PRO A 201 9.84 -0.46 -9.02
C PRO A 201 9.41 0.66 -8.07
N GLU A 202 10.33 1.28 -7.31
CA GLU A 202 9.95 2.35 -6.37
C GLU A 202 9.47 3.58 -7.13
N ASN A 203 10.19 3.98 -8.19
CA ASN A 203 9.76 5.01 -9.12
C ASN A 203 8.40 4.68 -9.78
N ILE A 204 8.17 3.42 -10.22
CA ILE A 204 6.86 2.98 -10.75
C ILE A 204 5.74 3.24 -9.74
N GLY A 205 5.94 2.83 -8.49
CA GLY A 205 4.94 3.05 -7.44
C GLY A 205 4.67 4.53 -7.19
N ALA A 206 5.73 5.34 -7.11
CA ALA A 206 5.63 6.78 -6.88
C ALA A 206 4.84 7.49 -8.00
N VAL A 207 5.05 7.14 -9.28
CA VAL A 207 4.27 7.74 -10.37
C VAL A 207 2.85 7.22 -10.46
N ILE A 208 2.58 5.96 -10.11
CA ILE A 208 1.20 5.46 -10.03
C ILE A 208 0.43 6.23 -8.95
N ARG A 209 1.05 6.51 -7.81
CA ARG A 209 0.43 7.34 -6.76
C ARG A 209 0.17 8.77 -7.26
N SER A 210 1.13 9.36 -7.95
CA SER A 210 1.00 10.71 -8.53
C SER A 210 -0.08 10.76 -9.61
N ALA A 211 -0.12 9.75 -10.49
CA ALA A 211 -1.13 9.59 -11.52
C ALA A 211 -2.54 9.52 -10.91
N ALA A 212 -2.73 8.74 -9.85
CA ALA A 212 -4.00 8.68 -9.14
C ALA A 212 -4.37 10.04 -8.51
N ALA A 213 -3.41 10.72 -7.87
CA ALA A 213 -3.64 12.00 -7.22
C ALA A 213 -4.02 13.13 -8.20
N PHE A 214 -3.41 13.11 -9.39
CA PHE A 214 -3.63 14.12 -10.43
C PHE A 214 -4.68 13.71 -11.47
N GLY A 215 -5.40 12.60 -11.29
CA GLY A 215 -6.48 12.20 -12.19
C GLY A 215 -6.00 11.86 -13.61
N VAL A 216 -4.82 11.24 -13.73
CA VAL A 216 -4.37 10.62 -14.99
C VAL A 216 -5.35 9.50 -15.37
N VAL A 217 -5.72 9.46 -16.64
CA VAL A 217 -6.77 8.56 -17.16
C VAL A 217 -6.29 7.12 -17.19
N GLN A 218 -5.07 6.92 -17.67
CA GLN A 218 -4.42 5.62 -17.74
C GLN A 218 -2.90 5.78 -17.64
N VAL A 219 -2.25 4.76 -17.08
CA VAL A 219 -0.80 4.64 -17.02
C VAL A 219 -0.39 3.51 -17.97
N ILE A 220 0.32 3.88 -19.03
CA ILE A 220 0.86 2.98 -20.05
C ILE A 220 2.30 2.63 -19.64
N LEU A 221 2.49 1.40 -19.20
CA LEU A 221 3.79 0.85 -18.83
C LEU A 221 4.49 0.41 -20.11
N LEU A 222 5.55 1.11 -20.52
CA LEU A 222 6.35 0.72 -21.68
C LEU A 222 7.12 -0.58 -21.39
N ALA A 223 7.59 -1.27 -22.43
CA ALA A 223 8.18 -2.61 -22.31
C ALA A 223 9.38 -2.69 -21.34
N GLU A 224 10.09 -1.57 -21.16
CA GLU A 224 11.22 -1.40 -20.25
C GLU A 224 10.82 -1.34 -18.78
N SER A 225 9.53 -1.13 -18.49
CA SER A 225 9.04 -0.88 -17.14
C SER A 225 9.20 -2.07 -16.21
N ALA A 226 9.55 -1.78 -14.95
CA ALA A 226 9.35 -2.70 -13.86
C ALA A 226 7.87 -3.04 -13.67
N HIS A 227 7.60 -4.25 -13.19
CA HIS A 227 6.24 -4.72 -12.95
C HIS A 227 5.54 -3.87 -11.87
N PRO A 228 4.33 -3.34 -12.12
CA PRO A 228 3.66 -2.38 -11.22
C PRO A 228 3.22 -3.00 -9.89
N TYR A 229 3.02 -4.32 -9.88
CA TYR A 229 2.71 -5.09 -8.67
C TYR A 229 3.95 -5.66 -7.95
N HIS A 230 5.16 -5.21 -8.31
CA HIS A 230 6.35 -5.56 -7.52
C HIS A 230 6.18 -5.07 -6.08
N PRO A 231 6.62 -5.80 -5.02
CA PRO A 231 6.32 -5.40 -3.65
C PRO A 231 6.83 -4.00 -3.29
N LYS A 232 7.96 -3.56 -3.88
CA LYS A 232 8.48 -2.19 -3.71
C LYS A 232 7.57 -1.15 -4.38
N ALA A 233 7.05 -1.44 -5.58
CA ALA A 233 6.13 -0.57 -6.30
C ALA A 233 4.80 -0.43 -5.54
N LEU A 234 4.23 -1.54 -5.07
CA LEU A 234 2.99 -1.51 -4.27
C LEU A 234 3.13 -0.69 -2.99
N ARG A 235 4.29 -0.80 -2.32
CA ARG A 235 4.60 0.00 -1.13
C ARG A 235 4.70 1.49 -1.46
N ALA A 236 5.45 1.86 -2.49
CA ALA A 236 5.62 3.25 -2.92
C ALA A 236 4.31 3.88 -3.44
N ALA A 237 3.47 3.08 -4.11
CA ALA A 237 2.15 3.50 -4.57
C ALA A 237 1.15 3.75 -3.44
N GLY A 238 1.43 3.27 -2.23
CA GLY A 238 0.54 3.43 -1.07
C GLY A 238 -0.81 2.75 -1.25
N GLY A 239 -0.88 1.63 -1.98
CA GLY A 239 -2.13 0.88 -2.22
C GLY A 239 -2.98 1.41 -3.39
N MET A 240 -2.51 2.41 -4.13
CA MET A 240 -3.28 2.99 -5.25
C MET A 240 -3.21 2.18 -6.55
N THR A 241 -2.25 1.26 -6.70
CA THR A 241 -2.04 0.49 -7.95
C THR A 241 -3.31 -0.17 -8.51
N PRO A 242 -4.18 -0.82 -7.72
CA PRO A 242 -5.40 -1.44 -8.25
C PRO A 242 -6.50 -0.42 -8.62
N ASN A 243 -6.35 0.86 -8.26
CA ASN A 243 -7.33 1.91 -8.52
C ASN A 243 -7.00 2.73 -9.78
N VAL A 244 -5.88 2.45 -10.44
CA VAL A 244 -5.44 3.13 -11.65
C VAL A 244 -5.58 2.18 -12.84
N VAL A 245 -6.03 2.69 -13.98
CA VAL A 245 -6.05 1.93 -15.23
C VAL A 245 -4.62 1.74 -15.72
N LEU A 246 -4.13 0.51 -15.67
CA LEU A 246 -2.80 0.14 -16.14
C LEU A 246 -2.90 -0.52 -17.51
N ARG A 247 -2.07 -0.08 -18.45
CA ARG A 247 -1.97 -0.65 -19.79
C ARG A 247 -0.53 -1.08 -20.07
N GLN A 248 -0.35 -2.09 -20.91
CA GLN A 248 0.96 -2.50 -21.40
C GLN A 248 1.21 -1.86 -22.77
N GLY A 249 2.22 -0.99 -22.84
CA GLY A 249 2.65 -0.34 -24.08
C GLY A 249 3.85 -1.03 -24.74
N PRO A 250 4.23 -0.57 -25.95
CA PRO A 250 5.39 -1.07 -26.68
C PRO A 250 6.71 -0.64 -26.03
N ALA A 251 7.84 -1.03 -26.62
CA ALA A 251 9.13 -0.47 -26.22
C ALA A 251 9.20 1.02 -26.62
N LEU A 252 9.95 1.82 -25.86
CA LEU A 252 10.03 3.27 -26.08
C LEU A 252 10.46 3.64 -27.50
N HIS A 253 11.38 2.88 -28.09
CA HIS A 253 11.88 3.11 -29.44
C HIS A 253 10.83 2.83 -30.54
N GLN A 254 9.76 2.10 -30.21
CA GLN A 254 8.64 1.77 -31.11
C GLN A 254 7.45 2.71 -30.95
N LEU A 255 7.53 3.66 -30.01
CA LEU A 255 6.45 4.60 -29.74
C LEU A 255 6.25 5.55 -30.93
N SER A 256 5.02 5.60 -31.46
CA SER A 256 4.68 6.43 -32.62
C SER A 256 4.87 7.91 -32.32
N ARG A 257 5.59 8.62 -33.21
CA ARG A 257 5.80 10.07 -33.12
C ARG A 257 4.63 10.89 -33.65
N HIS A 258 3.63 10.25 -34.27
CA HIS A 258 2.43 10.93 -34.77
C HIS A 258 1.41 11.21 -33.67
N LEU A 259 1.56 10.58 -32.51
CA LEU A 259 0.70 10.81 -31.36
C LEU A 259 1.03 12.14 -30.67
N PRO A 260 0.03 12.81 -30.05
CA PRO A 260 0.25 14.02 -29.29
C PRO A 260 0.94 13.68 -27.96
N ILE A 261 2.27 13.50 -27.99
CA ILE A 261 3.07 13.15 -26.83
C ILE A 261 3.93 14.34 -26.41
N ILE A 262 3.87 14.67 -25.12
CA ILE A 262 4.73 15.63 -24.45
C ILE A 262 5.73 14.82 -23.64
N ALA A 263 7.02 14.93 -23.97
CA ALA A 263 8.07 14.20 -23.28
C ALA A 263 8.80 15.07 -22.26
N LEU A 264 9.21 14.49 -21.12
CA LEU A 264 10.02 15.19 -20.13
C LEU A 264 11.52 15.02 -20.39
N SER A 265 12.25 16.13 -20.49
CA SER A 265 13.71 16.15 -20.64
C SER A 265 14.27 17.44 -20.07
N ALA A 266 15.46 17.40 -19.47
CA ALA A 266 16.16 18.59 -18.98
C ALA A 266 16.50 19.60 -20.10
N GLU A 267 16.69 19.10 -21.34
CA GLU A 267 17.01 19.90 -22.53
C GLU A 267 15.77 20.53 -23.20
N GLY A 268 14.57 20.24 -22.69
CA GLY A 268 13.31 20.70 -23.27
C GLY A 268 13.01 22.19 -23.04
N GLY A 269 11.91 22.66 -23.65
CA GLY A 269 11.34 23.98 -23.37
C GLY A 269 10.66 24.05 -22.00
N ASP A 270 10.42 25.23 -21.44
CA ASP A 270 9.81 25.37 -20.12
C ASP A 270 8.36 24.81 -20.09
N ILE A 271 8.10 23.84 -19.21
CA ILE A 271 6.77 23.22 -19.05
C ILE A 271 5.69 24.22 -18.59
N THR A 272 6.06 25.29 -17.88
CA THR A 272 5.10 26.30 -17.38
C THR A 272 4.47 27.11 -18.51
N GLN A 273 5.12 27.13 -19.69
CA GLN A 273 4.63 27.79 -20.90
C GLN A 273 3.90 26.83 -21.83
N LYS A 274 3.74 25.56 -21.43
CA LYS A 274 3.16 24.52 -22.29
C LYS A 274 1.64 24.57 -22.28
N ALA A 275 1.05 24.72 -23.45
CA ALA A 275 -0.35 24.37 -23.67
C ALA A 275 -0.50 22.84 -23.76
N PHE A 276 -1.28 22.27 -22.85
CA PHE A 276 -1.61 20.84 -22.85
C PHE A 276 -2.83 20.57 -23.76
N PRO A 277 -2.72 19.66 -24.75
CA PRO A 277 -3.86 19.29 -25.56
C PRO A 277 -4.99 18.63 -24.75
N PRO A 278 -6.24 18.64 -25.23
CA PRO A 278 -7.36 17.97 -24.55
C PRO A 278 -7.13 16.46 -24.34
N SER A 279 -6.45 15.79 -25.27
CA SER A 279 -6.03 14.39 -25.18
C SER A 279 -4.55 14.29 -25.53
N PHE A 280 -3.72 13.79 -24.62
CA PHE A 280 -2.29 13.67 -24.87
C PHE A 280 -1.62 12.58 -24.02
N GLY A 281 -0.44 12.19 -24.48
CA GLY A 281 0.48 11.34 -23.75
C GLY A 281 1.51 12.18 -23.01
N LEU A 282 1.71 11.98 -21.71
CA LEU A 282 2.88 12.49 -21.00
C LEU A 282 3.92 11.38 -20.91
N LEU A 283 5.03 11.51 -21.64
CA LEU A 283 6.14 10.57 -21.55
C LEU A 283 7.08 10.99 -20.42
N ALA A 284 7.11 10.17 -19.37
CA ALA A 284 8.01 10.35 -18.24
C ALA A 284 9.48 10.28 -18.70
N GLY A 285 10.32 11.14 -18.11
CA GLY A 285 11.73 11.25 -18.48
C GLY A 285 12.52 10.00 -18.10
N LEU A 286 13.55 9.67 -18.87
CA LEU A 286 14.49 8.59 -18.53
C LEU A 286 15.61 9.11 -17.63
N GLU A 287 15.99 8.32 -16.62
CA GLU A 287 17.22 8.54 -15.86
C GLU A 287 18.44 8.18 -16.74
N GLY A 288 19.53 8.95 -16.66
CA GLY A 288 20.80 8.64 -17.34
C GLY A 288 20.85 9.09 -18.81
N LYS A 289 21.00 8.15 -19.76
CA LYS A 289 21.31 8.42 -21.20
C LYS A 289 20.30 9.31 -21.95
N GLY A 290 19.22 9.74 -21.29
CA GLY A 290 18.19 10.61 -21.84
C GLY A 290 17.25 9.89 -22.82
N LEU A 291 16.22 10.61 -23.25
CA LEU A 291 15.28 10.14 -24.27
C LEU A 291 15.99 9.97 -25.63
N PRO A 292 15.50 9.13 -26.55
CA PRO A 292 15.98 9.11 -27.94
C PRO A 292 15.90 10.51 -28.58
N ASP A 293 16.84 10.87 -29.46
CA ASP A 293 17.02 12.24 -29.99
C ASP A 293 15.75 12.87 -30.58
N GLY A 294 14.88 12.05 -31.17
CA GLY A 294 13.61 12.49 -31.73
C GLY A 294 12.62 13.04 -30.71
N TRP A 295 12.72 12.64 -29.44
CA TRP A 295 11.87 13.13 -28.36
C TRP A 295 12.45 14.38 -27.71
N ARG A 296 13.78 14.52 -27.64
CA ARG A 296 14.46 15.65 -26.96
C ARG A 296 14.07 17.00 -27.55
N LYS A 297 14.05 17.13 -28.88
CA LYS A 297 13.79 18.40 -29.57
C LYS A 297 12.39 18.98 -29.32
N ALA A 298 11.42 18.16 -28.97
CA ALA A 298 10.04 18.57 -28.69
C ALA A 298 9.65 18.39 -27.20
N ALA A 299 10.63 18.05 -26.36
CA ALA A 299 10.41 17.81 -24.94
C ALA A 299 10.17 19.12 -24.17
N VAL A 300 9.64 18.96 -22.95
CA VAL A 300 9.53 20.02 -21.96
C VAL A 300 10.37 19.69 -20.73
N ARG A 301 10.87 20.74 -20.06
CA ARG A 301 11.67 20.67 -18.84
C ARG A 301 10.94 21.33 -17.69
N ILE A 302 11.27 20.91 -16.48
CA ILE A 302 10.90 21.61 -15.26
C ILE A 302 12.02 22.59 -14.92
N PRO A 303 11.73 23.90 -14.78
CA PRO A 303 12.72 24.85 -14.31
C PRO A 303 13.24 24.47 -12.92
N ILE A 304 14.56 24.28 -12.81
CA ILE A 304 15.26 24.02 -11.56
C ILE A 304 16.50 24.91 -11.48
N LEU A 305 17.06 25.06 -10.27
CA LEU A 305 18.29 25.82 -10.09
C LEU A 305 19.46 25.15 -10.82
N PRO A 306 20.37 25.91 -11.47
CA PRO A 306 21.49 25.34 -12.23
C PRO A 306 22.44 24.46 -11.42
N ALA A 307 22.47 24.60 -10.09
CA ALA A 307 23.30 23.77 -9.21
C ALA A 307 22.85 22.31 -9.12
N VAL A 308 21.66 21.97 -9.62
CA VAL A 308 21.12 20.61 -9.63
C VAL A 308 20.95 20.17 -11.08
N GLU A 309 21.63 19.09 -11.48
CA GLU A 309 21.62 18.61 -12.86
C GLU A 309 20.24 18.07 -13.29
N SER A 310 19.56 17.33 -12.40
CA SER A 310 18.25 16.78 -12.67
C SER A 310 17.51 16.38 -11.39
N LEU A 311 16.18 16.23 -11.50
CA LEU A 311 15.34 15.63 -10.47
C LEU A 311 15.21 14.12 -10.71
N ASN A 312 14.90 13.37 -9.66
CA ASN A 312 14.43 11.99 -9.79
C ASN A 312 13.24 11.92 -10.78
N ALA A 313 13.21 10.92 -11.65
CA ALA A 313 12.27 10.86 -12.76
C ALA A 313 10.79 10.80 -12.31
N ALA A 314 10.50 10.09 -11.22
CA ALA A 314 9.15 10.05 -10.66
C ALA A 314 8.72 11.40 -10.08
N THR A 315 9.65 12.12 -9.44
CA THR A 315 9.43 13.47 -8.91
C THR A 315 9.18 14.48 -10.03
N ALA A 316 10.00 14.46 -11.07
CA ALA A 316 9.80 15.29 -12.27
C ALA A 316 8.42 15.00 -12.90
N THR A 317 8.05 13.73 -13.01
CA THR A 317 6.73 13.34 -13.53
C THR A 317 5.59 13.90 -12.67
N ALA A 318 5.71 13.86 -11.34
CA ALA A 318 4.71 14.41 -10.44
C ALA A 318 4.53 15.92 -10.60
N ILE A 319 5.62 16.69 -10.74
CA ILE A 319 5.57 18.14 -10.99
C ILE A 319 4.91 18.43 -12.34
N ALA A 320 5.24 17.66 -13.38
CA ALA A 320 4.62 17.83 -14.69
C ALA A 320 3.11 17.55 -14.67
N LEU A 321 2.67 16.53 -13.93
CA LEU A 321 1.26 16.23 -13.73
C LEU A 321 0.54 17.33 -12.93
N PHE A 322 1.21 17.90 -11.93
CA PHE A 322 0.69 19.06 -11.20
C PHE A 322 0.48 20.26 -12.12
N GLU A 323 1.48 20.61 -12.95
CA GLU A 323 1.36 21.71 -13.91
C GLU A 323 0.23 21.48 -14.90
N TRP A 324 0.12 20.28 -15.47
CA TRP A 324 -1.01 19.92 -16.32
C TRP A 324 -2.36 20.16 -15.62
N ARG A 325 -2.53 19.65 -14.39
CA ARG A 325 -3.78 19.82 -13.65
C ARG A 325 -4.06 21.25 -13.26
N ARG A 326 -3.04 22.06 -12.97
CA ARG A 326 -3.18 23.50 -12.74
C ARG A 326 -3.80 24.20 -13.95
N HIS A 327 -3.42 23.81 -15.17
CA HIS A 327 -3.99 24.35 -16.40
C HIS A 327 -5.38 23.79 -16.75
N SER A 328 -5.72 22.58 -16.30
CA SER A 328 -7.03 21.96 -16.57
C SER A 328 -8.11 22.28 -15.53
N ALA A 329 -7.75 22.50 -14.25
CA ALA A 329 -8.71 22.60 -13.14
C ALA A 329 -9.20 24.03 -12.83
N PHE A 330 -8.56 25.08 -13.35
CA PHE A 330 -8.95 26.48 -13.10
C PHE A 330 -9.87 27.08 -14.17
N ARG A 331 -10.46 26.26 -15.05
CA ARG A 331 -11.45 26.71 -16.04
C ARG A 331 -12.89 26.21 -15.80
N ASP A 332 -13.10 25.28 -14.86
CA ASP A 332 -14.41 24.64 -14.62
C ASP A 332 -15.00 24.92 -13.21
N ALA A 333 -14.54 25.95 -12.50
CA ALA A 333 -15.28 26.43 -11.34
C ALA A 333 -16.24 27.56 -11.78
N PRO A 334 -17.56 27.33 -11.88
CA PRO A 334 -18.49 28.45 -11.87
C PRO A 334 -18.42 29.11 -10.49
N ASP A 335 -18.14 30.42 -10.48
CA ASP A 335 -18.37 31.28 -9.32
C ASP A 335 -19.79 31.02 -8.80
N SER A 336 -19.88 30.36 -7.65
CA SER A 336 -21.12 30.26 -6.89
C SER A 336 -21.09 31.38 -5.86
N GLY A 337 -21.79 32.46 -6.21
CA GLY A 337 -22.28 33.45 -5.26
C GLY A 337 -23.38 32.90 -4.36
#